data_AF-A0A7K0TE99-F1
#
_entry.id   AF-A0A7K0TE99-F1
#
_cell.length_a   1.000
_cell.length_b   1.000
_cell.length_c   1.000
_cell.angle_alpha   90.00
_cell.angle_beta   90.00
_cell.angle_gamma   90.00
#
_symmetry.space_group_name_H-M   'P 1'
#
loop_
_entity.id
_entity.type
_entity.pdbx_description
1 polymer ?
#
loop_
_entity_poly.entity_id
_entity_poly.type
_entity_poly.pdbx_seq_one_letter_code
_entity_poly.pdbx_strand_id
1 'polypeptide(L)'
;MAALIVLALPICIADIKYHRIPNIYLILIFYVVALEQILTGVFSVKIFLLAASLLFVLQCIAGIGMGDVKLILLICATLNLSRAFQLGLLLLAICVSASLMVIIYFVVNARIPRQIALAPAILMGVGLYLCAGSVDFLQEYAHALVNSW
;
A
#
# COMPACT_ATOMS: atom_id res chain seq x y z
N MET A 1 -12.50 -1.11 -2.11
CA MET A 1 -11.46 -2.08 -1.64
C MET A 1 -11.27 -3.33 -2.52
N ALA A 2 -12.30 -4.15 -2.78
CA ALA A 2 -12.15 -5.36 -3.62
C ALA A 2 -11.66 -5.05 -5.04
N ALA A 3 -12.11 -3.90 -5.59
CA ALA A 3 -11.68 -3.42 -6.89
C ALA A 3 -10.16 -3.14 -6.96
N LEU A 4 -9.53 -2.73 -5.86
CA LEU A 4 -8.10 -2.45 -5.80
C LEU A 4 -7.28 -3.74 -5.94
N ILE A 5 -7.69 -4.83 -5.29
CA ILE A 5 -7.01 -6.13 -5.36
C ILE A 5 -7.06 -6.69 -6.79
N VAL A 6 -8.23 -6.62 -7.44
CA VAL A 6 -8.43 -7.11 -8.81
C VAL A 6 -7.60 -6.30 -9.81
N LEU A 7 -7.56 -4.97 -9.66
CA LEU A 7 -6.80 -4.09 -10.55
C LEU A 7 -5.30 -4.02 -10.26
N ALA A 8 -4.87 -4.41 -9.07
CA ALA A 8 -3.45 -4.41 -8.73
C ALA A 8 -2.71 -5.66 -9.23
N LEU A 9 -3.41 -6.76 -9.49
CA LEU A 9 -2.83 -7.96 -10.14
C LEU A 9 -2.17 -7.64 -11.50
N PRO A 10 -2.83 -6.99 -12.48
CA PRO A 10 -2.18 -6.67 -13.75
C PRO A 10 -1.03 -5.67 -13.59
N ILE A 11 -1.06 -4.82 -12.56
CA ILE A 11 0.04 -3.90 -12.25
C ILE A 11 1.26 -4.66 -11.74
N CYS A 12 1.09 -5.63 -10.83
CA CYS A 12 2.18 -6.47 -10.39
C CYS A 12 2.78 -7.29 -11.53
N ILE A 13 1.96 -7.83 -12.42
CA ILE A 13 2.45 -8.56 -13.60
C ILE A 13 3.25 -7.63 -14.52
N ALA A 14 2.77 -6.40 -14.75
CA ALA A 14 3.49 -5.41 -15.54
C ALA A 14 4.81 -4.98 -14.88
N ASP A 15 4.82 -4.78 -13.57
CA ASP A 15 6.00 -4.37 -12.81
C ASP A 15 7.06 -5.47 -12.76
N ILE A 16 6.66 -6.73 -12.59
CA ILE A 16 7.57 -7.89 -12.65
C ILE A 16 8.17 -8.07 -14.05
N LYS A 17 7.37 -7.86 -15.10
CA LYS A 17 7.80 -8.15 -16.47
C LYS A 17 8.60 -7.01 -17.11
N TYR A 18 8.27 -5.76 -16.79
CA TYR A 18 8.82 -4.59 -17.47
C TYR A 18 9.53 -3.60 -16.53
N HIS A 19 9.52 -3.84 -15.21
CA HIS A 19 10.06 -2.93 -14.18
C HIS A 19 9.60 -1.47 -14.37
N ARG A 20 8.40 -1.31 -14.93
CA ARG A 20 7.78 -0.03 -15.23
C ARG A 20 6.28 -0.21 -15.10
N ILE A 21 5.67 0.66 -14.30
CA ILE A 21 4.22 0.76 -14.18
C ILE A 21 3.70 1.69 -15.28
N PRO A 22 2.94 1.20 -16.27
CA PRO A 22 2.36 2.07 -17.29
C PRO A 22 1.32 2.99 -16.67
N ASN A 23 1.39 4.28 -16.99
CA ASN A 23 0.52 5.32 -16.41
C ASN A 23 -0.98 5.05 -16.66
N ILE A 24 -1.32 4.27 -17.71
CA ILE A 24 -2.69 3.86 -18.03
C ILE A 24 -3.33 3.08 -16.89
N TYR A 25 -2.62 2.15 -16.25
CA TYR A 25 -3.17 1.38 -15.13
C TYR A 25 -3.41 2.25 -13.89
N LEU A 26 -2.51 3.20 -13.64
CA LEU A 26 -2.65 4.18 -12.58
C LEU A 26 -3.88 5.07 -12.76
N ILE A 27 -4.14 5.53 -13.99
CA ILE A 27 -5.33 6.32 -14.33
C ILE A 27 -6.60 5.50 -14.09
N LEU A 28 -6.62 4.23 -14.46
CA LEU A 28 -7.79 3.36 -14.26
C LEU A 28 -8.12 3.20 -12.77
N ILE A 29 -7.11 2.90 -11.93
CA ILE A 29 -7.31 2.83 -10.48
C ILE A 29 -7.75 4.19 -9.93
N PHE A 30 -7.20 5.30 -10.43
CA PHE A 30 -7.59 6.63 -9.99
C PHE A 30 -9.09 6.88 -10.18
N TYR A 31 -9.65 6.54 -11.35
CA TYR A 31 -11.09 6.66 -11.59
C TYR A 31 -11.92 5.80 -10.64
N VAL A 32 -11.52 4.56 -10.40
CA VAL A 32 -12.23 3.65 -9.48
C VAL A 32 -12.22 4.20 -8.05
N VAL A 33 -11.08 4.70 -7.58
CA VAL A 33 -10.96 5.22 -6.22
C VAL A 33 -11.67 6.55 -6.06
N ALA A 34 -11.62 7.42 -7.07
CA ALA A 34 -12.42 8.64 -7.08
C ALA A 34 -13.92 8.34 -6.98
N LEU A 35 -14.40 7.31 -7.69
CA LEU A 35 -15.79 6.87 -7.63
C LEU A 35 -16.14 6.32 -6.25
N GLU A 36 -15.30 5.46 -5.66
CA GLU A 36 -15.50 4.96 -4.28
C GLU A 36 -15.55 6.10 -3.26
N GLN A 37 -14.71 7.14 -3.41
CA GLN A 37 -14.71 8.30 -2.52
C GLN A 37 -15.94 9.19 -2.67
N ILE A 38 -16.42 9.39 -3.91
CA ILE A 38 -17.66 10.14 -4.15
C ILE A 38 -18.84 9.42 -3.50
N LEU A 39 -18.90 8.09 -3.59
CA LEU A 39 -19.98 7.30 -2.99
C LEU A 39 -19.92 7.25 -1.47
N THR A 40 -18.72 7.18 -0.88
CA THR A 40 -18.55 7.07 0.58
C THR A 40 -18.54 8.43 1.28
N GLY A 41 -18.20 9.52 0.60
CA GLY A 41 -18.23 10.89 1.13
C GLY A 41 -17.20 11.19 2.22
N VAL A 42 -16.35 10.24 2.56
CA VAL A 42 -15.33 10.37 3.60
C VAL A 42 -13.96 10.45 2.93
N PHE A 43 -13.28 11.58 3.02
CA PHE A 43 -11.89 11.73 2.54
C PHE A 43 -11.11 12.72 3.41
N SER A 44 -10.04 12.25 4.06
CA SER A 44 -9.17 13.10 4.87
C SER A 44 -8.09 13.77 4.03
N VAL A 45 -8.36 14.97 3.55
CA VAL A 45 -7.42 15.78 2.73
C VAL A 45 -6.08 16.01 3.46
N LYS A 46 -6.13 16.22 4.78
CA LYS A 46 -4.93 16.48 5.60
C LYS A 46 -3.95 15.32 5.56
N ILE A 47 -4.45 14.09 5.67
CA ILE A 47 -3.61 12.89 5.72
C ILE A 47 -3.12 12.54 4.33
N PHE A 48 -3.95 12.74 3.31
CA PHE A 48 -3.53 12.60 1.93
C PHE A 48 -2.38 13.55 1.57
N LEU A 49 -2.46 14.83 1.97
CA LEU A 49 -1.37 15.80 1.77
C LEU A 49 -0.10 15.42 2.54
N LEU A 50 -0.24 14.90 3.76
CA LEU A 50 0.89 14.40 4.55
C LEU A 50 1.55 13.17 3.90
N ALA A 51 0.74 12.25 3.36
CA ALA A 51 1.25 11.11 2.59
C ALA A 51 2.00 11.60 1.34
N ALA A 52 1.42 12.56 0.61
CA ALA A 52 2.01 13.13 -0.59
C ALA A 52 3.37 13.77 -0.31
N SER A 53 3.46 14.60 0.73
CA SER A 53 4.70 15.29 1.08
C SER A 53 5.77 14.32 1.55
N LEU A 54 5.42 13.33 2.38
CA LEU A 54 6.37 12.32 2.85
C LEU A 54 6.91 11.48 1.69
N LEU A 55 6.03 10.98 0.81
CA LEU A 55 6.45 10.19 -0.35
C LEU A 55 7.26 11.01 -1.35
N PHE A 56 6.98 12.32 -1.49
CA PHE A 56 7.78 13.22 -2.32
C PHE A 56 9.18 13.42 -1.75
N VAL A 57 9.32 13.60 -0.44
CA VAL A 57 10.63 13.65 0.21
C VAL A 57 11.38 12.32 0.03
N LEU A 58 10.68 11.18 0.21
CA LEU A 58 11.24 9.85 0.01
C LEU A 58 11.71 9.64 -1.43
N GLN A 59 10.95 10.13 -2.41
CA GLN A 59 11.29 10.13 -3.82
C GLN A 59 12.60 10.89 -4.08
N CYS A 60 12.74 12.10 -3.53
CA CYS A 60 13.93 12.93 -3.69
C CYS A 60 15.19 12.30 -3.09
N ILE A 61 15.07 11.62 -1.94
CA ILE A 61 16.22 11.09 -1.20
C ILE A 61 16.57 9.66 -1.64
N ALA A 62 15.58 8.79 -1.80
CA ALA A 62 15.78 7.36 -2.06
C ALA A 62 15.67 6.99 -3.54
N GLY A 63 15.29 7.93 -4.41
CA GLY A 63 15.19 7.67 -5.86
C GLY A 63 14.13 6.63 -6.23
N ILE A 64 13.02 6.61 -5.49
CA ILE A 64 11.88 5.69 -5.73
C ILE A 64 11.30 5.94 -7.14
N GLY A 65 10.57 4.99 -7.71
CA GLY A 65 9.86 5.21 -8.96
C GLY A 65 8.71 6.19 -8.77
N MET A 66 8.58 7.20 -9.63
CA MET A 66 7.41 8.10 -9.60
C MET A 66 6.08 7.36 -9.81
N GLY A 67 6.11 6.20 -10.47
CA GLY A 67 4.96 5.28 -10.58
C GLY A 67 4.57 4.68 -9.23
N ASP A 68 5.55 4.24 -8.44
CA ASP A 68 5.35 3.63 -7.13
C ASP A 68 4.78 4.63 -6.13
N VAL A 69 5.31 5.87 -6.13
CA VAL A 69 4.79 6.96 -5.31
C VAL A 69 3.32 7.21 -5.59
N LYS A 70 2.95 7.30 -6.87
CA LYS A 70 1.54 7.49 -7.26
C LYS A 70 0.68 6.31 -6.80
N LEU A 71 1.18 5.09 -6.90
CA LEU A 71 0.46 3.89 -6.48
C LEU A 71 0.21 3.87 -4.96
N ILE A 72 1.23 4.17 -4.15
CA ILE A 72 1.09 4.25 -2.69
C ILE A 72 0.10 5.37 -2.31
N LEU A 73 0.18 6.53 -2.97
CA LEU A 73 -0.75 7.64 -2.74
C LEU A 73 -2.21 7.23 -2.99
N LEU A 74 -2.44 6.48 -4.07
CA LEU A 74 -3.75 5.96 -4.46
C LEU A 74 -4.27 4.92 -3.44
N ILE A 75 -3.39 4.07 -2.94
CA ILE A 75 -3.71 3.12 -1.86
C ILE A 75 -4.10 3.88 -0.58
N CYS A 76 -3.33 4.89 -0.17
CA CYS A 76 -3.67 5.73 0.98
C CYS A 76 -5.05 6.36 0.83
N ALA A 77 -5.39 6.83 -0.38
CA ALA A 77 -6.68 7.39 -0.72
C ALA A 77 -7.82 6.35 -0.64
N THR A 78 -7.54 5.10 -1.00
CA THR A 78 -8.53 4.01 -0.96
C THR A 78 -8.77 3.50 0.45
N LEU A 79 -7.71 3.42 1.27
CA LEU A 79 -7.80 3.01 2.68
C LEU A 79 -8.42 4.09 3.56
N ASN A 80 -8.54 5.31 3.06
CA ASN A 80 -9.17 6.44 3.73
C ASN A 80 -8.64 6.66 5.15
N LEU A 81 -7.31 6.71 5.26
CA LEU A 81 -6.61 6.79 6.53
C LEU A 81 -7.02 8.07 7.27
N SER A 82 -7.48 7.91 8.50
CA SER A 82 -8.03 9.00 9.33
C SER A 82 -7.05 9.48 10.41
N ARG A 83 -5.97 8.71 10.66
CA ARG A 83 -4.91 9.07 11.61
C ARG A 83 -3.50 8.92 11.01
N ALA A 84 -2.58 9.80 11.41
CA ALA A 84 -1.18 9.72 10.99
C ALA A 84 -0.50 8.40 11.43
N PHE A 85 -0.92 7.84 12.56
CA PHE A 85 -0.44 6.53 13.02
C PHE A 85 -0.75 5.41 12.01
N GLN A 86 -1.94 5.40 11.41
CA GLN A 86 -2.33 4.40 10.42
C GLN A 86 -1.49 4.49 9.15
N LEU A 87 -1.13 5.71 8.74
CA LEU A 87 -0.19 5.96 7.65
C LEU A 87 1.20 5.41 7.98
N GLY A 88 1.70 5.66 9.20
CA GLY A 88 2.96 5.09 9.67
C GLY A 88 2.97 3.56 9.65
N LEU A 89 1.89 2.94 10.12
CA LEU A 89 1.73 1.47 10.13
C LEU A 89 1.70 0.89 8.72
N LEU A 90 1.00 1.54 7.78
CA LEU A 90 0.96 1.13 6.38
C LEU A 90 2.36 1.18 5.75
N LEU A 91 3.09 2.28 5.93
CA LEU A 91 4.43 2.41 5.39
C LEU A 91 5.40 1.41 6.01
N LEU A 92 5.29 1.16 7.32
CA LEU A 92 6.06 0.12 8.00
C LEU A 92 5.77 -1.26 7.39
N ALA A 93 4.50 -1.61 7.17
CA ALA A 93 4.12 -2.88 6.56
C ALA A 93 4.67 -3.04 5.13
N ILE A 94 4.69 -1.96 4.35
CA ILE A 94 5.32 -1.93 3.02
C ILE A 94 6.85 -2.11 3.13
N CYS A 95 7.51 -1.47 4.08
CA CYS A 95 8.95 -1.64 4.30
C CYS A 95 9.31 -3.08 4.71
N VAL A 96 8.51 -3.69 5.60
CA VAL A 96 8.71 -5.08 6.06
C VAL A 96 8.49 -6.08 4.92
N SER A 97 7.45 -5.89 4.11
CA SER A 97 7.21 -6.76 2.95
C SER A 97 8.30 -6.62 1.89
N ALA A 98 8.77 -5.39 1.62
CA ALA A 98 9.88 -5.14 0.72
C ALA A 98 11.17 -5.81 1.20
N SER A 99 11.52 -5.67 2.49
CA SER A 99 12.72 -6.30 3.06
C SER A 99 12.64 -7.82 3.02
N LEU A 100 11.48 -8.41 3.32
CA LEU A 100 11.26 -9.85 3.18
C LEU A 100 11.45 -10.33 1.75
N MET A 101 10.92 -9.61 0.75
CA MET A 101 11.15 -9.96 -0.66
C MET A 101 12.64 -9.93 -1.03
N VAL A 102 13.38 -8.93 -0.55
CA VAL A 102 14.84 -8.83 -0.79
C VAL A 102 15.56 -10.02 -0.15
N ILE A 103 15.23 -10.36 1.09
CA ILE A 103 15.83 -11.48 1.82
C ILE A 103 15.56 -12.80 1.10
N ILE A 104 14.31 -13.06 0.71
CA ILE A 104 13.93 -14.29 -0.01
C ILE A 104 14.71 -14.37 -1.33
N TYR A 105 14.77 -13.29 -2.10
CA TYR A 105 15.52 -13.27 -3.35
C TYR A 105 17.01 -13.52 -3.12
N PHE A 106 17.60 -12.89 -2.09
CA PHE A 106 18.99 -13.08 -1.72
C PHE A 106 19.28 -14.53 -1.31
N VAL A 107 18.41 -15.15 -0.51
CA VAL A 107 18.57 -16.55 -0.07
C VAL A 107 18.48 -17.52 -1.24
N VAL A 108 17.55 -17.31 -2.17
CA VAL A 108 17.35 -18.23 -3.31
C VAL A 108 18.45 -18.07 -4.37
N ASN A 109 18.86 -16.84 -4.67
CA ASN A 109 19.76 -16.57 -5.80
C ASN A 109 21.22 -16.26 -5.38
N ALA A 110 21.49 -16.12 -4.07
CA ALA A 110 22.79 -15.72 -3.51
C ALA A 110 23.40 -14.46 -4.16
N ARG A 111 22.56 -13.61 -4.75
CA ARG A 111 22.95 -12.37 -5.44
C ARG A 111 22.00 -11.26 -5.04
N ILE A 112 22.55 -10.07 -4.83
CA ILE A 112 21.77 -8.87 -4.56
C ILE A 112 21.19 -8.37 -5.90
N PRO A 113 19.87 -8.37 -6.08
CA PRO A 113 19.26 -7.84 -7.30
C PRO A 113 19.50 -6.33 -7.38
N ARG A 114 19.94 -5.86 -8.55
CA ARG A 114 20.12 -4.42 -8.81
C ARG A 114 18.80 -3.66 -8.92
N GLN A 115 17.71 -4.34 -9.25
CA GLN A 115 16.37 -3.78 -9.42
C GLN A 115 15.34 -4.76 -8.87
N ILE A 116 14.42 -4.26 -8.05
CA ILE A 116 13.34 -5.05 -7.44
C ILE A 116 12.02 -4.42 -7.90
N ALA A 117 11.08 -5.26 -8.33
CA ALA A 117 9.71 -4.86 -8.61
C ALA A 117 9.04 -4.47 -7.27
N LEU A 118 8.70 -3.19 -7.11
CA LEU A 118 8.24 -2.63 -5.84
C LEU A 118 6.72 -2.74 -5.68
N ALA A 119 5.97 -2.82 -6.78
CA ALA A 119 4.51 -3.00 -6.75
C ALA A 119 4.05 -4.27 -5.99
N PRO A 120 4.63 -5.47 -6.20
CA PRO A 120 4.22 -6.66 -5.44
C PRO A 120 4.55 -6.55 -3.94
N ALA A 121 5.64 -5.88 -3.57
CA ALA A 121 5.95 -5.61 -2.17
C ALA A 121 4.90 -4.66 -1.55
N ILE A 122 4.54 -3.58 -2.25
CA ILE A 122 3.49 -2.66 -1.77
C ILE A 122 2.18 -3.41 -1.54
N LEU A 123 1.75 -4.25 -2.47
CA LEU A 123 0.51 -5.02 -2.30
C LEU A 123 0.57 -5.97 -1.11
N MET A 124 1.70 -6.66 -0.93
CA MET A 124 1.89 -7.55 0.21
C MET A 124 1.86 -6.75 1.53
N GLY A 125 2.44 -5.54 1.55
CA GLY A 125 2.37 -4.60 2.68
C GLY A 125 0.95 -4.12 2.98
N VAL A 126 0.15 -3.83 1.95
CA VAL A 126 -1.27 -3.49 2.13
C VAL A 126 -2.04 -4.69 2.71
N GLY A 127 -1.78 -5.90 2.22
CA GLY A 127 -2.38 -7.12 2.77
C GLY A 127 -2.04 -7.30 4.25
N LEU A 128 -0.77 -7.12 4.61
CA LEU A 128 -0.31 -7.15 6.01
C LEU A 128 -0.99 -6.07 6.87
N TYR A 129 -1.11 -4.86 6.36
CA TYR A 129 -1.79 -3.75 7.05
C TYR A 129 -3.26 -4.10 7.34
N LEU A 130 -3.98 -4.66 6.36
CA LEU A 130 -5.38 -5.04 6.51
C LEU A 130 -5.55 -6.22 7.49
N CYS A 131 -4.66 -7.21 7.42
CA CYS A 131 -4.64 -8.30 8.38
C CYS A 131 -4.39 -7.77 9.80
N ALA A 132 -3.41 -6.88 9.99
CA ALA A 132 -3.13 -6.29 11.29
C ALA A 132 -4.34 -5.51 11.84
N GLY A 133 -4.98 -4.67 11.02
CA GLY A 133 -6.18 -3.92 11.42
C GLY A 133 -7.38 -4.80 11.76
N SER A 134 -7.48 -6.01 11.18
CA SER A 134 -8.52 -6.98 11.54
C SER A 134 -8.33 -7.60 12.93
N VAL A 135 -7.09 -7.65 13.44
CA VAL A 135 -6.78 -8.20 14.77
C VAL A 135 -7.27 -7.28 15.88
N ASP A 136 -7.13 -5.97 15.71
CA ASP A 136 -7.60 -4.98 16.70
C ASP A 136 -9.12 -5.06 16.88
N PHE A 137 -9.87 -5.24 15.78
CA PHE A 137 -11.31 -5.48 15.81
C PHE A 137 -11.65 -6.76 16.58
N LEU A 138 -10.93 -7.86 16.35
CA LEU A 138 -11.16 -9.12 17.05
C LEU A 138 -10.85 -9.02 18.55
N GLN A 139 -9.82 -8.26 18.95
CA GLN A 139 -9.51 -8.03 20.36
C GLN A 139 -10.55 -7.19 21.06
N GLU A 140 -11.08 -6.14 20.42
CA GLU A 140 -12.14 -5.31 20.97
C GLU A 140 -13.43 -6.11 21.17
N TYR A 141 -13.77 -7.00 20.22
CA TYR A 141 -14.89 -7.94 20.37
C TYR A 141 -14.64 -8.99 21.46
N ALA A 142 -13.42 -9.55 21.55
CA ALA A 142 -13.07 -10.51 22.58
C ALA A 142 -13.16 -9.88 23.99
N HIS A 143 -12.69 -8.65 24.16
CA HIS A 143 -12.82 -7.90 25.42
C HIS A 143 -14.29 -7.56 25.75
N ALA A 144 -15.10 -7.21 24.75
CA ALA A 144 -16.53 -6.98 24.94
C ALA A 144 -17.27 -8.27 25.36
N LEU A 145 -16.90 -9.43 24.80
CA LEU A 145 -17.46 -10.73 25.17
C LEU A 145 -17.03 -11.18 26.57
N VAL A 146 -15.75 -10.99 26.92
CA VAL A 146 -15.22 -11.38 28.23
C VAL A 146 -15.80 -10.52 29.37
N ASN A 147 -16.07 -9.24 29.13
CA ASN A 147 -16.69 -8.34 30.12
C ASN A 147 -18.22 -8.40 30.15
N SER A 148 -18.85 -9.30 29.38
CA SER A 148 -20.30 -9.47 29.34
C SER A 148 -20.85 -10.58 30.26
N TRP A 149 -19.99 -11.17 31.09
CA TRP A 149 -20.32 -12.18 32.11
C TRP A 149 -19.90 -11.73 33.51
#